data_AF-A0A850PFA7-F1
#
_entry.id   AF-A0A850PFA7-F1
#
_cell.length_a   1.000
_cell.length_b   1.000
_cell.length_c   1.000
_cell.angle_alpha   90.00
_cell.angle_beta   90.00
_cell.angle_gamma   90.00
#
_symmetry.space_group_name_H-M   'P 1'
#
loop_
_entity.id
_entity.type
_entity.pdbx_description
1 polymer ?
#
loop_
_entity_poly.entity_id
_entity_poly.type
_entity_poly.pdbx_seq_one_letter_code
_entity_poly.pdbx_strand_id
1 'polypeptide(L)' 'MADLAEGTYSPDDPFNETVATTGLFLIFTAIIALAFALASWGMAETLIAIFAGVFAVVSFTASILCFFSQSTEIPVEAPA' A
#
# COMPACT_ATOMS: atom_id res chain seq x y z
N MET A 1 21.29 23.86 -14.90
CA MET A 1 20.24 23.12 -14.19
C MET A 1 20.90 21.80 -13.78
N ALA A 2 21.80 21.89 -12.80
CA ALA A 2 22.63 20.78 -12.31
C ALA A 2 21.97 20.17 -11.07
N ASP A 3 22.35 18.93 -10.75
CA ASP A 3 21.98 18.15 -9.57
C ASP A 3 20.52 17.66 -9.51
N LEU A 4 20.20 16.64 -10.32
CA LEU A 4 19.37 15.56 -9.79
C LEU A 4 20.32 14.68 -9.00
N ALA A 5 20.38 14.98 -7.72
CA ALA A 5 21.09 14.26 -6.68
C ALA A 5 21.00 12.76 -6.94
N GLU A 6 22.17 12.17 -7.16
CA GLU A 6 22.51 10.80 -6.82
C GLU A 6 22.30 10.66 -5.30
N GLY A 7 21.03 10.62 -4.89
CA GLY A 7 20.63 10.38 -3.51
C GLY A 7 20.90 8.94 -3.22
N THR A 8 22.01 8.68 -2.52
CA THR A 8 22.37 7.41 -1.90
C THR A 8 21.14 6.73 -1.31
N TYR A 9 20.60 5.76 -2.05
CA TYR A 9 19.48 4.95 -1.64
C TYR A 9 19.96 4.02 -0.51
N SER A 10 19.52 4.28 0.72
CA SER A 10 19.91 3.51 1.91
C SER A 10 18.71 2.71 2.44
N PRO A 11 18.82 1.39 2.64
CA PRO A 11 17.74 0.58 3.21
C PRO A 11 17.32 1.01 4.64
N ASP A 12 18.13 1.83 5.33
CA ASP A 12 17.84 2.42 6.64
C ASP A 12 17.13 3.79 6.56
N ASP A 13 16.60 4.18 5.40
CA ASP A 13 15.86 5.45 5.28
C ASP A 13 14.55 5.40 6.11
N PRO A 14 14.31 6.37 7.02
CA PRO A 14 13.13 6.40 7.90
C PRO A 14 11.80 6.49 7.12
N PHE A 15 11.85 6.94 5.87
CA PHE A 15 10.71 6.89 4.96
C PHE A 15 10.30 5.46 4.61
N ASN A 16 11.25 4.54 4.43
CA ASN A 16 10.96 3.15 4.07
C ASN A 16 10.28 2.39 5.21
N GLU A 17 10.74 2.58 6.45
CA GLU A 17 10.13 2.00 7.65
C GLU A 17 8.69 2.53 7.88
N THR A 18 8.49 3.83 7.64
CA THR A 18 7.17 4.48 7.76
C THR A 18 6.20 3.99 6.68
N VAL A 19 6.67 3.83 5.44
CA VAL A 19 5.86 3.32 4.32
C VAL A 19 5.48 1.85 4.52
N ALA A 20 6.40 1.02 5.03
CA ALA A 20 6.12 -0.37 5.35
C ALA A 20 5.03 -0.51 6.43
N THR A 21 5.12 0.29 7.50
CA THR A 21 4.16 0.27 8.61
C THR A 21 2.77 0.78 8.16
N THR A 22 2.73 1.84 7.35
CA THR A 22 1.47 2.35 6.80
C THR A 22 0.84 1.39 5.79
N GLY A 23 1.64 0.74 4.94
CA GLY A 23 1.20 -0.32 4.04
C GLY A 23 0.53 -1.49 4.78
N LEU A 24 1.09 -1.91 5.92
CA LEU A 24 0.52 -2.96 6.78
C LEU A 24 -0.83 -2.55 7.40
N PHE A 25 -0.96 -1.30 7.83
CA PHE A 25 -2.22 -0.82 8.41
C PHE A 25 -3.34 -0.72 7.35
N LEU A 26 -2.99 -0.28 6.15
CA LEU A 26 -3.93 -0.17 5.03
C LEU A 26 -4.43 -1.54 4.57
N ILE A 27 -3.56 -2.56 4.54
CA ILE A 27 -3.99 -3.92 4.16
C ILE A 27 -4.92 -4.54 5.20
N PHE A 28 -4.65 -4.34 6.50
CA PHE A 28 -5.55 -4.80 7.56
C PHE A 28 -6.93 -4.17 7.45
N THR A 29 -6.97 -2.85 7.23
CA THR A 29 -8.22 -2.10 7.03
C THR A 29 -8.97 -2.61 5.79
N ALA A 30 -8.27 -2.89 4.69
CA ALA A 30 -8.86 -3.42 3.47
C ALA A 30 -9.51 -4.80 3.69
N ILE A 31 -8.85 -5.69 4.43
CA ILE A 31 -9.37 -7.03 4.75
C ILE A 31 -10.64 -6.93 5.59
N ILE A 32 -10.67 -6.06 6.60
CA ILE A 32 -11.85 -5.84 7.45
C ILE A 32 -13.01 -5.29 6.62
N ALA A 33 -12.77 -4.27 5.79
CA ALA A 33 -13.79 -3.71 4.92
C ALA A 33 -14.35 -4.75 3.93
N LEU A 34 -13.49 -5.62 3.37
CA LEU A 34 -13.90 -6.71 2.50
C LEU A 34 -14.76 -7.74 3.25
N ALA A 35 -14.40 -8.09 4.49
CA ALA A 35 -15.21 -8.98 5.32
C ALA A 35 -16.61 -8.40 5.58
N PHE A 36 -16.71 -7.09 5.87
CA PHE A 36 -17.99 -6.41 6.00
C PHE A 36 -18.78 -6.39 4.69
N ALA A 37 -18.14 -6.16 3.55
CA ALA A 37 -18.80 -6.19 2.24
C ALA A 37 -19.40 -7.58 1.95
N LEU A 38 -18.65 -8.65 2.20
CA LEU A 38 -19.12 -10.03 2.04
C LEU A 38 -20.24 -10.39 3.03
N ALA A 39 -20.12 -9.97 4.30
CA ALA A 39 -21.15 -10.20 5.31
C ALA A 39 -22.44 -9.43 4.99
N SER A 40 -22.31 -8.22 4.44
CA SER A 40 -23.43 -7.35 4.06
C SER A 40 -24.26 -7.94 2.91
N TRP A 41 -23.64 -8.69 1.98
CA TRP A 41 -24.37 -9.47 0.97
C TRP A 41 -25.27 -10.55 1.59
N GLY A 42 -24.89 -11.14 2.72
CA GLY A 42 -25.73 -12.08 3.47
C GLY A 42 -26.97 -11.44 4.11
N MET A 43 -26.96 -10.11 4.29
CA MET A 43 -28.01 -9.34 4.98
C MET A 43 -28.83 -8.46 4.00
N ALA A 44 -28.61 -8.57 2.69
CA ALA A 44 -29.26 -7.78 1.61
C ALA A 44 -29.07 -6.24 1.69
N GLU A 45 -28.12 -5.75 2.48
CA GLU A 45 -27.79 -4.33 2.65
C GLU A 45 -26.80 -3.84 1.57
N THR A 46 -27.28 -3.77 0.32
CA THR A 46 -26.42 -3.49 -0.85
C THR A 46 -25.64 -2.17 -0.79
N LEU A 47 -26.17 -1.13 -0.14
CA LEU A 47 -25.47 0.15 -0.01
C LEU A 47 -24.23 0.03 0.87
N ILE A 48 -24.33 -0.65 2.01
CA ILE A 48 -23.21 -0.86 2.93
C ILE A 48 -22.13 -1.72 2.24
N ALA A 49 -22.53 -2.74 1.49
CA ALA A 49 -21.61 -3.57 0.71
C ALA A 49 -20.81 -2.76 -0.33
N ILE A 50 -21.47 -1.83 -1.04
CA ILE A 50 -20.81 -0.98 -2.05
C ILE A 50 -19.79 -0.05 -1.38
N PHE A 51 -20.18 0.68 -0.34
CA PHE A 51 -19.25 1.60 0.35
C PHE A 51 -18.06 0.86 0.97
N ALA A 52 -18.31 -0.26 1.65
CA ALA A 52 -17.25 -1.08 2.23
C ALA A 52 -16.33 -1.65 1.14
N GLY A 53 -16.88 -2.10 0.01
CA GLY A 53 -16.11 -2.56 -1.14
C GLY A 53 -15.21 -1.47 -1.73
N VAL A 54 -15.72 -0.23 -1.89
CA VAL A 54 -14.93 0.91 -2.37
C VAL A 54 -13.78 1.22 -1.41
N PHE A 55 -14.04 1.27 -0.10
CA PHE A 55 -13.00 1.48 0.91
C PHE A 55 -11.94 0.37 0.89
N ALA A 56 -12.35 -0.89 0.67
CA ALA A 56 -11.45 -2.02 0.54
C ALA A 56 -10.52 -1.85 -0.67
N VAL A 57 -11.07 -1.51 -1.84
CA VAL A 57 -10.28 -1.34 -3.08
C VAL A 57 -9.30 -0.18 -2.97
N VAL A 58 -9.74 0.97 -2.44
CA VAL A 58 -8.86 2.14 -2.26
C VAL A 58 -7.72 1.83 -1.29
N SER A 59 -8.03 1.22 -0.14
CA SER A 59 -7.02 0.86 0.86
C SER A 59 -6.04 -0.19 0.35
N PHE A 60 -6.54 -1.19 -0.39
CA PHE A 60 -5.71 -2.21 -1.03
C PHE A 60 -4.77 -1.61 -2.09
N THR A 61 -5.28 -0.73 -2.94
CA THR A 61 -4.50 -0.08 -3.99
C THR A 61 -3.41 0.82 -3.38
N ALA A 62 -3.74 1.59 -2.35
CA ALA A 62 -2.77 2.41 -1.64
C ALA A 62 -1.66 1.56 -0.98
N SER A 63 -2.02 0.41 -0.37
CA SER A 63 -1.04 -0.54 0.20
C SER A 63 -0.10 -1.10 -0.86
N ILE A 64 -0.62 -1.48 -2.04
CA ILE A 64 0.22 -1.93 -3.17
C ILE A 64 1.18 -0.84 -3.62
N LEU A 65 0.74 0.42 -3.74
CA LEU A 65 1.61 1.53 -4.14
C LEU A 65 2.73 1.80 -3.12
N CYS A 66 2.43 1.64 -1.83
CA CYS A 66 3.44 1.67 -0.76
C CYS A 66 4.48 0.55 -0.94
N PHE A 67 4.05 -0.69 -1.21
CA PHE A 67 4.97 -1.81 -1.46
C PHE A 67 5.73 -1.72 -2.79
N PHE A 68 5.12 -1.14 -3.84
CA PHE A 68 5.74 -1.00 -5.15
C PHE A 68 6.88 0.03 -5.16
N SER A 69 6.73 1.09 -4.36
CA SER A 69 7.81 2.05 -4.11
C SER A 69 9.04 1.35 -3.52
N GLN A 70 8.84 0.33 -2.67
CA GLN A 70 9.90 -0.50 -2.11
C GLN A 70 10.47 -1.54 -3.11
N SER A 71 9.71 -1.93 -4.13
CA SER A 71 10.13 -2.97 -5.10
C SER A 71 10.99 -2.43 -6.24
N THR A 72 10.88 -1.13 -6.53
CA THR A 72 11.61 -0.44 -7.62
C THR A 72 13.09 -0.18 -7.25
N GLU A 73 13.48 -0.56 -6.04
CA GLU A 73 14.81 -0.44 -5.44
C GLU A 73 15.79 -1.50 -5.97
N ILE A 74 15.77 -1.78 -7.29
CA ILE A 74 16.74 -2.68 -7.92
C ILE A 74 18.12 -2.03 -7.82
N PRO A 75 19.11 -2.65 -7.14
CA PRO A 75 20.44 -2.10 -7.05
C PRO A 75 21.07 -2.04 -8.45
N VAL A 76 21.28 -0.83 -8.97
CA VAL A 76 22.15 -0.61 -10.13
C VAL A 76 23.59 -0.74 -9.66
N GLU A 77 24.16 -1.91 -9.95
CA GLU A 77 25.56 -2.20 -10.24
C GLU A 77 26.63 -1.83 -9.19
N ALA A 78 27.21 -2.86 -8.55
CA ALA A 78 28.57 -2.80 -8.06
C ALA A 78 29.52 -3.28 -9.19
N PRO A 79 30.35 -2.41 -9.79
CA PRO A 79 31.43 -2.86 -10.67
C PRO A 79 32.55 -3.54 -9.86
N ALA A 80 33.09 -4.60 -10.46
CA ALA A 80 34.01 -5.62 -9.94
C ALA A 80 35.38 -5.12 -9.45
#